data_AF-A0A951B0H7-F1
#
_entry.id   AF-A0A951B0H7-F1
#
_cell.length_a   1.000
_cell.length_b   1.000
_cell.length_c   1.000
_cell.angle_alpha   90.00
_cell.angle_beta   90.00
_cell.angle_gamma   90.00
#
_symmetry.space_group_name_H-M   'P 1'
#
loop_
_entity.id
_entity.type
_entity.pdbx_description
1 polymer ?
#
loop_
_entity_poly.entity_id
_entity_poly.type
_entity_poly.pdbx_seq_one_letter_code
_entity_poly.pdbx_strand_id
1 'polypeptide(L)'
;MSCTHARRVAPLRRLCRVPARRVSRPQAPRVAATQLISTSATALSCALVPSHLVRDTVTSPEVLQVRAAATRSWSRAFGDLAAGLQQRRLWGHLGLQDIKQGYRRSVIGPFWITISLGVQALGMGLLYAALFDQPIAFFLPYLAVGLIIWQFMSSCINEGAEVFIKNEGLIKHLPAPLSVHVFRLVWRQLLFFAHNALVWVALILIFPRALGWAGLLAIPALVVIVLNGAWVAILIGIISTRYRDIPPVTNSIVTLSFFMTPIVWNYEDLIRKGGPGAHRAQWAELNPFLHFVEILRRPMIGESFEIRHWVVTLAITVVGWAVALVVLRNYRARVSYWV
;
A
#
# COMPACT_ATOMS: atom_id res chain seq x y z
N MET A 1 49.77 51.74 26.02
CA MET A 1 48.72 52.03 27.02
C MET A 1 47.77 50.85 26.99
N SER A 2 47.96 49.79 27.81
CA SER A 2 47.55 49.70 29.23
C SER A 2 46.11 50.20 29.43
N CYS A 3 45.16 49.50 30.04
CA CYS A 3 45.26 48.40 30.98
C CYS A 3 43.85 47.84 31.27
N THR A 4 43.75 46.52 31.48
CA THR A 4 42.98 45.84 32.55
C THR A 4 41.55 46.28 32.92
N HIS A 5 40.60 45.34 32.80
CA HIS A 5 39.97 44.82 34.03
C HIS A 5 39.51 43.36 33.89
N ALA A 6 40.29 42.47 34.51
CA ALA A 6 39.88 41.14 34.93
C ALA A 6 39.20 41.26 36.30
N ARG A 7 38.17 40.42 36.58
CA ARG A 7 38.02 39.69 37.85
C ARG A 7 36.80 38.74 37.87
N ARG A 8 37.11 37.47 38.17
CA ARG A 8 36.46 36.53 39.13
C ARG A 8 35.21 35.72 38.74
N VAL A 9 35.46 34.54 38.17
CA VAL A 9 35.37 33.18 38.80
C VAL A 9 34.38 32.92 39.96
N ALA A 10 33.46 31.97 39.68
CA ALA A 10 32.85 30.89 40.50
C ALA A 10 31.75 31.19 41.55
N PRO A 11 31.06 30.16 42.10
CA PRO A 11 30.24 29.13 41.44
C PRO A 11 28.85 28.98 42.11
N LEU A 12 27.76 28.79 41.35
CA LEU A 12 26.45 28.44 41.93
C LEU A 12 26.10 26.98 41.69
N ARG A 13 26.68 26.12 42.53
CA ARG A 13 26.03 24.87 42.98
C ARG A 13 24.81 25.28 43.82
N ARG A 14 23.61 24.88 43.42
CA ARG A 14 22.53 24.47 44.34
C ARG A 14 21.34 23.87 43.56
N LEU A 15 21.10 22.59 43.84
CA LEU A 15 19.79 21.99 44.12
C LEU A 15 18.83 21.73 42.95
N CYS A 16 19.04 20.62 42.24
CA CYS A 16 17.94 19.73 41.86
C CYS A 16 18.15 18.36 42.53
N ARG A 17 17.53 18.18 43.70
CA ARG A 17 17.38 16.88 44.36
C ARG A 17 16.39 16.04 43.54
N VAL A 18 16.89 15.01 42.86
CA VAL A 18 16.05 13.90 42.37
C VAL A 18 15.79 12.98 43.57
N PRO A 19 14.55 12.69 43.95
CA PRO A 19 14.28 11.72 45.00
C PRO A 19 14.60 10.30 44.50
N ALA A 20 15.48 9.62 45.22
CA ALA A 20 15.78 8.21 45.02
C ALA A 20 14.52 7.35 45.26
N ARG A 21 13.97 6.75 44.20
CA ARG A 21 12.97 5.68 44.33
C ARG A 21 13.66 4.46 44.95
N ARG A 22 13.28 4.11 46.18
CA ARG A 22 13.58 2.80 46.80
C ARG A 22 13.07 1.70 45.89
N VAL A 23 13.97 0.86 45.39
CA VAL A 23 13.63 -0.45 44.84
C VAL A 23 13.28 -1.35 46.02
N SER A 24 12.00 -1.61 46.22
CA SER A 24 11.50 -2.62 47.15
C SER A 24 11.87 -4.00 46.61
N ARG A 25 12.68 -4.75 47.38
CA ARG A 25 12.90 -6.19 47.16
C ARG A 25 11.56 -6.92 47.33
N PRO A 26 11.19 -7.88 46.46
CA PRO A 26 10.09 -8.77 46.76
C PRO A 26 10.48 -9.70 47.92
N GLN A 27 9.72 -9.62 49.01
CA GLN A 27 9.76 -10.57 50.12
C GLN A 27 9.28 -11.92 49.62
N ALA A 28 10.15 -12.94 49.72
CA ALA A 28 9.75 -14.33 49.58
C ALA A 28 8.85 -14.72 50.77
N PRO A 29 7.71 -15.40 50.55
CA PRO A 29 6.89 -15.89 51.66
C PRO A 29 7.62 -17.05 52.36
N ARG A 30 7.81 -16.89 53.69
CA ARG A 30 8.17 -17.97 54.61
C ARG A 30 7.03 -18.99 54.64
N VAL A 31 7.25 -20.18 54.10
CA VAL A 31 6.41 -21.34 54.39
C VAL A 31 7.19 -22.26 55.31
N ALA A 32 6.59 -22.52 56.46
CA ALA A 32 7.12 -23.32 57.55
C ALA A 32 7.29 -24.79 57.14
N ALA A 33 8.35 -25.39 57.68
CA ALA A 33 8.55 -26.83 57.70
C ALA A 33 7.54 -27.50 58.63
N THR A 34 6.89 -28.60 58.19
CA THR A 34 6.39 -29.69 59.05
C THR A 34 6.10 -30.95 58.21
N GLN A 35 6.95 -31.97 58.44
CA GLN A 35 6.71 -33.43 58.46
C GLN A 35 6.31 -34.23 57.19
N LEU A 36 7.31 -35.01 56.73
CA LEU A 36 7.34 -36.49 56.66
C LEU A 36 6.03 -37.25 56.38
N ILE A 37 5.92 -37.80 55.17
CA ILE A 37 5.38 -39.15 54.93
C ILE A 37 6.24 -39.85 53.86
N SER A 38 6.81 -40.99 54.22
CA SER A 38 7.49 -41.92 53.32
C SER A 38 6.50 -42.60 52.39
N THR A 39 6.85 -42.79 51.11
CA THR A 39 6.52 -44.03 50.39
C THR A 39 7.29 -44.12 49.06
N SER A 40 8.21 -45.09 49.02
CA SER A 40 8.48 -46.00 47.90
C SER A 40 8.68 -45.42 46.48
N ALA A 41 9.96 -45.30 46.11
CA ALA A 41 10.57 -45.89 44.91
C ALA A 41 9.68 -46.18 43.69
N THR A 42 9.51 -45.21 42.79
CA THR A 42 9.34 -45.48 41.34
C THR A 42 9.72 -44.25 40.51
N ALA A 43 11.00 -43.87 40.57
CA ALA A 43 11.57 -42.86 39.69
C ALA A 43 12.93 -43.36 39.23
N LEU A 44 12.98 -44.10 38.11
CA LEU A 44 14.18 -44.31 37.29
C LEU A 44 13.83 -45.16 36.05
N SER A 45 13.03 -44.58 35.15
CA SER A 45 13.08 -44.95 33.72
C SER A 45 12.66 -43.75 32.87
N CYS A 46 13.25 -42.59 33.17
CA CYS A 46 13.29 -41.50 32.21
C CYS A 46 14.53 -41.78 31.37
N ALA A 47 14.33 -42.40 30.21
CA ALA A 47 15.39 -42.70 29.26
C ALA A 47 16.24 -41.44 29.03
N LEU A 48 17.50 -41.50 29.47
CA LEU A 48 18.56 -40.60 29.05
C LEU A 48 18.71 -40.76 27.54
N VAL A 49 17.94 -40.00 26.76
CA VAL A 49 18.30 -39.73 25.37
C VAL A 49 19.57 -38.90 25.45
N PRO A 50 20.72 -39.42 24.98
CA PRO A 50 21.96 -38.70 25.10
C PRO A 50 21.87 -37.37 24.33
N SER A 51 22.25 -36.27 24.98
CA SER A 51 22.14 -34.91 24.43
C SER A 51 22.91 -34.69 23.12
N HIS A 52 23.81 -35.61 22.75
CA HIS A 52 24.50 -35.63 21.47
C HIS A 52 23.62 -36.16 20.31
N LEU A 53 22.72 -37.12 20.55
CA LEU A 53 21.84 -37.69 19.51
C LEU A 53 20.71 -36.73 19.07
N VAL A 54 20.29 -35.80 19.94
CA VAL A 54 19.27 -34.79 19.62
C VAL A 54 19.85 -33.65 18.76
N ARG A 55 21.18 -33.44 18.81
CA ARG A 55 21.82 -32.31 18.16
C ARG A 55 22.12 -32.56 16.68
N ASP A 56 22.26 -33.81 16.26
CA ASP A 56 22.70 -34.17 14.91
C ASP A 56 21.56 -34.40 13.90
N THR A 57 20.31 -34.52 14.37
CA THR A 57 19.13 -34.71 13.49
C THR A 57 18.52 -33.41 12.97
N VAL A 58 18.86 -32.25 13.54
CA VAL A 58 18.25 -30.96 13.18
C VAL A 58 18.99 -30.24 12.04
N THR A 59 20.24 -30.61 11.77
CA THR A 59 21.15 -29.90 10.85
C THR A 59 21.56 -30.74 9.63
N SER A 60 20.93 -31.89 9.39
CA SER A 60 21.21 -32.66 8.18
C SER A 60 20.90 -31.79 6.94
N PRO A 61 21.85 -31.62 6.01
CA PRO A 61 21.68 -30.73 4.85
C PRO A 61 20.46 -31.10 4.01
N GLU A 62 20.06 -32.37 4.02
CA GLU A 62 18.84 -32.89 3.39
C GLU A 62 17.55 -32.32 4.03
N VAL A 63 17.47 -32.25 5.37
CA VAL A 63 16.30 -31.68 6.09
C VAL A 63 16.20 -30.16 5.86
N LEU A 64 17.33 -29.47 5.81
CA LEU A 64 17.38 -28.04 5.46
C LEU A 64 16.97 -27.80 4.00
N GLN A 65 17.38 -28.67 3.07
CA GLN A 65 16.99 -28.60 1.67
C GLN A 65 15.50 -28.91 1.46
N VAL A 66 14.92 -29.91 2.14
CA VAL A 66 13.48 -30.21 2.08
C VAL A 66 12.65 -29.05 2.64
N ARG A 67 13.08 -28.41 3.74
CA ARG A 67 12.42 -27.21 4.28
C ARG A 67 12.53 -26.00 3.35
N ALA A 68 13.67 -25.82 2.68
CA ALA A 68 13.89 -24.76 1.68
C ALA A 68 13.11 -25.00 0.37
N ALA A 69 12.97 -26.25 -0.07
CA ALA A 69 12.16 -26.64 -1.23
C ALA A 69 10.67 -26.50 -0.92
N ALA A 70 10.23 -26.89 0.29
CA ALA A 70 8.86 -26.71 0.74
C ALA A 70 8.45 -25.23 0.79
N THR A 71 9.39 -24.31 1.05
CA THR A 71 9.11 -22.87 1.06
C THR A 71 8.85 -22.28 -0.34
N ARG A 72 9.34 -22.91 -1.43
CA ARG A 72 9.18 -22.44 -2.83
C ARG A 72 8.11 -23.21 -3.62
N SER A 73 6.95 -23.44 -3.01
CA SER A 73 5.85 -24.17 -3.64
C SER A 73 4.82 -23.25 -4.29
N TRP A 74 4.46 -23.52 -5.55
CA TRP A 74 3.37 -22.83 -6.27
C TRP A 74 2.02 -23.01 -5.56
N SER A 75 1.73 -24.21 -5.06
CA SER A 75 0.50 -24.49 -4.30
C SER A 75 0.35 -23.58 -3.09
N ARG A 76 1.46 -23.24 -2.42
CA ARG A 76 1.44 -22.32 -1.26
C ARG A 76 1.28 -20.86 -1.67
N ALA A 77 1.77 -20.44 -2.83
CA ALA A 77 1.59 -19.07 -3.32
C ALA A 77 0.13 -18.83 -3.75
N PHE A 78 -0.43 -19.73 -4.55
CA PHE A 78 -1.86 -19.69 -4.89
C PHE A 78 -2.75 -19.90 -3.66
N GLY A 79 -2.34 -20.78 -2.74
CA GLY A 79 -3.02 -21.00 -1.47
C GLY A 79 -3.06 -19.76 -0.59
N ASP A 80 -2.00 -18.94 -0.57
CA ASP A 80 -2.00 -17.66 0.16
C ASP A 80 -3.04 -16.69 -0.40
N LEU A 81 -3.06 -16.49 -1.72
CA LEU A 81 -4.04 -15.63 -2.39
C LEU A 81 -5.47 -16.12 -2.20
N ALA A 82 -5.72 -17.42 -2.38
CA ALA A 82 -7.04 -18.01 -2.19
C ALA A 82 -7.51 -17.90 -0.74
N ALA A 83 -6.64 -18.19 0.24
CA ALA A 83 -6.95 -18.03 1.65
C ALA A 83 -7.21 -16.56 2.01
N GLY A 84 -6.42 -15.63 1.47
CA GLY A 84 -6.62 -14.20 1.65
C GLY A 84 -7.97 -13.71 1.09
N LEU A 85 -8.36 -14.21 -0.09
CA LEU A 85 -9.66 -13.90 -0.69
C LEU A 85 -10.83 -14.47 0.13
N GLN A 86 -10.69 -15.69 0.66
CA GLN A 86 -11.70 -16.30 1.54
C GLN A 86 -11.90 -15.49 2.83
N GLN A 87 -10.85 -14.85 3.34
CA GLN A 87 -10.90 -13.99 4.52
C GLN A 87 -11.46 -12.58 4.24
N ARG A 88 -12.42 -12.45 3.31
CA ARG A 88 -13.06 -11.18 2.92
C ARG A 88 -13.66 -10.36 4.04
N ARG A 89 -14.21 -11.03 5.06
CA ARG A 89 -14.73 -10.34 6.24
C ARG A 89 -13.58 -9.69 7.01
N LEU A 90 -12.44 -10.35 7.16
CA LEU A 90 -11.31 -9.83 7.92
C LEU A 90 -10.72 -8.59 7.26
N TRP A 91 -10.28 -8.69 6.00
CA TRP A 91 -9.67 -7.53 5.33
C TRP A 91 -10.66 -6.39 5.09
N GLY A 92 -11.96 -6.69 4.90
CA GLY A 92 -13.00 -5.68 4.78
C GLY A 92 -13.17 -4.86 6.07
N HIS A 93 -13.24 -5.52 7.24
CA HIS A 93 -13.32 -4.85 8.53
C HIS A 93 -12.04 -4.09 8.86
N LEU A 94 -10.87 -4.70 8.63
CA LEU A 94 -9.58 -4.06 8.88
C LEU A 94 -9.37 -2.81 8.01
N GLY A 95 -9.83 -2.83 6.75
CA GLY A 95 -9.77 -1.67 5.86
C GLY A 95 -10.71 -0.55 6.29
N LEU A 96 -11.93 -0.88 6.74
CA LEU A 96 -12.84 0.11 7.34
C LEU A 96 -12.27 0.70 8.63
N GLN A 97 -11.62 -0.12 9.44
CA GLN A 97 -10.94 0.35 10.66
C GLN A 97 -9.80 1.30 10.34
N ASP A 98 -9.01 1.08 9.28
CA ASP A 98 -7.97 2.03 8.87
C ASP A 98 -8.54 3.42 8.58
N ILE A 99 -9.65 3.48 7.83
CA ILE A 99 -10.32 4.75 7.53
C ILE A 99 -10.80 5.40 8.82
N LYS A 100 -11.51 4.65 9.67
CA LYS A 100 -12.02 5.18 10.94
C LYS A 100 -10.90 5.68 11.86
N GLN A 101 -9.75 5.01 11.88
CA GLN A 101 -8.60 5.41 12.68
C GLN A 101 -7.95 6.68 12.12
N GLY A 102 -7.76 6.77 10.80
CA GLY A 102 -7.20 7.95 10.13
C GLY A 102 -8.06 9.21 10.32
N TYR A 103 -9.38 9.06 10.37
CA TYR A 103 -10.33 10.17 10.53
C TYR A 103 -10.92 10.29 11.94
N ARG A 104 -10.39 9.58 12.96
CA ARG A 104 -10.99 9.50 14.31
C ARG A 104 -11.19 10.86 14.99
N ARG A 105 -10.36 11.85 14.67
CA ARG A 105 -10.42 13.21 15.24
C ARG A 105 -10.90 14.27 14.23
N SER A 106 -11.39 13.85 13.06
CA SER A 106 -11.89 14.77 12.05
C SER A 106 -13.38 15.02 12.25
N VAL A 107 -13.80 16.29 12.23
CA VAL A 107 -15.22 16.69 12.28
C VAL A 107 -15.95 16.31 11.00
N ILE A 108 -15.30 16.50 9.84
CA ILE A 108 -15.85 16.25 8.51
C ILE A 108 -15.72 14.77 8.11
N GLY A 109 -14.84 14.02 8.78
CA GLY A 109 -14.61 12.62 8.50
C GLY A 109 -13.94 12.37 7.14
N PRO A 110 -14.24 11.24 6.47
CA PRO A 110 -13.65 10.88 5.17
C PRO A 110 -13.98 11.84 4.03
N PHE A 111 -15.03 12.67 4.13
CA PHE A 111 -15.42 13.63 3.09
C PHE A 111 -14.33 14.66 2.76
N TRP A 112 -13.35 14.86 3.65
CA TRP A 112 -12.20 15.69 3.33
C TRP A 112 -11.50 15.22 2.05
N ILE A 113 -11.37 13.90 1.82
CA ILE A 113 -10.69 13.42 0.60
C ILE A 113 -11.38 13.92 -0.68
N THR A 114 -12.70 13.91 -0.69
CA THR A 114 -13.55 14.38 -1.79
C THR A 114 -13.44 15.88 -1.96
N ILE A 115 -13.42 16.65 -0.85
CA ILE A 115 -13.26 18.10 -0.88
C ILE A 115 -11.89 18.48 -1.45
N SER A 116 -10.81 17.87 -0.96
CA SER A 116 -9.45 18.10 -1.47
C SER A 116 -9.37 17.85 -2.97
N LEU A 117 -9.92 16.73 -3.43
CA LEU A 117 -9.92 16.40 -4.86
C LEU A 117 -10.76 17.38 -5.67
N GLY A 118 -11.94 17.77 -5.18
CA GLY A 118 -12.80 18.75 -5.84
C GLY A 118 -12.11 20.11 -5.98
N VAL A 119 -11.46 20.59 -4.92
CA VAL A 119 -10.68 21.84 -4.95
C VAL A 119 -9.49 21.74 -5.90
N GLN A 120 -8.75 20.63 -5.88
CA GLN A 120 -7.64 20.40 -6.81
C GLN A 120 -8.13 20.39 -8.26
N ALA A 121 -9.19 19.63 -8.56
CA ALA A 121 -9.77 19.52 -9.89
C ALA A 121 -10.31 20.86 -10.37
N LEU A 122 -10.97 21.65 -9.51
CA LEU A 122 -11.45 22.98 -9.85
C LEU A 122 -10.31 23.96 -10.13
N GLY A 123 -9.31 24.03 -9.25
CA GLY A 123 -8.17 24.94 -9.41
C GLY A 123 -7.35 24.63 -10.66
N MET A 124 -6.98 23.36 -10.86
CA MET A 124 -6.28 22.93 -12.07
C MET A 124 -7.17 23.05 -13.30
N GLY A 125 -8.45 22.68 -13.19
CA GLY A 125 -9.41 22.73 -14.28
C GLY A 125 -9.59 24.15 -14.83
N LEU A 126 -9.74 25.14 -13.95
CA LEU A 126 -9.82 26.55 -14.33
C LEU A 126 -8.53 27.04 -14.99
N LEU A 127 -7.37 26.74 -14.38
CA LEU A 127 -6.07 27.17 -14.87
C LEU A 127 -5.78 26.61 -16.27
N TYR A 128 -5.95 25.29 -16.46
CA TYR A 128 -5.60 24.64 -17.71
C TYR A 128 -6.67 24.82 -18.79
N ALA A 129 -7.95 24.95 -18.44
CA ALA A 129 -8.98 25.33 -19.42
C ALA A 129 -8.67 26.70 -20.05
N ALA A 130 -8.25 27.67 -19.24
CA ALA A 130 -7.81 28.98 -19.73
C ALA A 130 -6.51 28.89 -20.56
N LEU A 131 -5.56 28.05 -20.16
CA LEU A 131 -4.29 27.88 -20.87
C LEU A 131 -4.46 27.23 -22.25
N PHE A 132 -5.36 26.24 -22.36
CA PHE A 132 -5.58 25.47 -23.60
C PHE A 132 -6.72 26.04 -24.47
N ASP A 133 -7.34 27.14 -24.04
CA ASP A 133 -8.50 27.76 -24.68
C ASP A 133 -9.63 26.74 -24.92
N GLN A 134 -9.96 25.97 -23.88
CA GLN A 134 -10.98 24.93 -23.92
C GLN A 134 -12.17 25.28 -23.02
N PRO A 135 -13.42 24.99 -23.42
CA PRO A 135 -14.57 25.20 -22.57
C PRO A 135 -14.44 24.42 -21.25
N ILE A 136 -14.65 25.10 -20.12
CA ILE A 136 -14.56 24.47 -18.79
C ILE A 136 -15.50 23.27 -18.63
N ALA A 137 -16.69 23.34 -19.26
CA ALA A 137 -17.67 22.25 -19.28
C ALA A 137 -17.13 20.97 -19.93
N PHE A 138 -16.19 21.12 -20.88
CA PHE A 138 -15.53 19.97 -21.49
C PHE A 138 -14.35 19.48 -20.66
N PHE A 139 -13.50 20.42 -20.25
CA PHE A 139 -12.19 20.12 -19.68
C PHE A 139 -12.25 19.69 -18.20
N LEU A 140 -13.14 20.28 -17.39
CA LEU A 140 -13.21 20.00 -15.96
C LEU A 140 -13.62 18.54 -15.65
N PRO A 141 -14.67 17.96 -16.27
CA PRO A 141 -14.98 16.54 -16.10
C PRO A 141 -13.86 15.61 -16.59
N TYR A 142 -13.20 15.97 -17.70
CA TYR A 142 -12.07 15.22 -18.25
C TYR A 142 -10.91 15.13 -17.26
N LEU A 143 -10.52 16.28 -16.70
CA LEU A 143 -9.44 16.34 -15.72
C LEU A 143 -9.82 15.63 -14.42
N ALA A 144 -11.03 15.88 -13.89
CA ALA A 144 -11.48 15.32 -12.62
C ALA A 144 -11.48 13.79 -12.63
N VAL A 145 -11.99 13.16 -13.69
CA VAL A 145 -11.97 11.70 -13.84
C VAL A 145 -10.53 11.18 -13.91
N GLY A 146 -9.66 11.84 -14.68
CA GLY A 146 -8.24 11.51 -14.74
C GLY A 146 -7.57 11.56 -13.36
N LEU A 147 -7.86 12.59 -12.56
CA LEU A 147 -7.33 12.74 -11.19
C LEU A 147 -7.88 11.67 -10.24
N ILE A 148 -9.17 11.33 -10.31
CA ILE A 148 -9.77 10.26 -9.49
C ILE A 148 -9.05 8.92 -9.74
N ILE A 149 -8.86 8.56 -11.02
CA ILE A 149 -8.21 7.30 -11.42
C ILE A 149 -6.73 7.31 -11.03
N TRP A 150 -6.04 8.42 -11.30
CA TRP A 150 -4.65 8.59 -10.91
C TRP A 150 -4.43 8.48 -9.40
N GLN A 151 -5.30 9.09 -8.59
CA GLN A 151 -5.21 9.04 -7.14
C GLN A 151 -5.35 7.60 -6.62
N PHE A 152 -6.27 6.81 -7.19
CA PHE A 152 -6.39 5.39 -6.85
C PHE A 152 -5.09 4.63 -7.15
N MET A 153 -4.58 4.76 -8.37
CA MET A 153 -3.38 4.04 -8.80
C MET A 153 -2.15 4.45 -7.99
N SER A 154 -1.88 5.74 -7.88
CA SER A 154 -0.74 6.28 -7.15
C SER A 154 -0.76 5.89 -5.67
N SER A 155 -1.94 5.89 -5.04
CA SER A 155 -2.07 5.38 -3.67
C SER A 155 -1.84 3.88 -3.55
N CYS A 156 -2.37 3.05 -4.46
CA CYS A 156 -2.09 1.60 -4.44
C CYS A 156 -0.59 1.30 -4.54
N ILE A 157 0.14 2.09 -5.34
CA ILE A 157 1.59 1.95 -5.52
C ILE A 157 2.34 2.43 -4.27
N ASN A 158 2.10 3.67 -3.83
CA ASN A 158 2.84 4.30 -2.74
C ASN A 158 2.53 3.67 -1.38
N GLU A 159 1.26 3.46 -1.07
CA GLU A 159 0.86 2.81 0.19
C GLU A 159 1.13 1.30 0.14
N GLY A 160 1.14 0.71 -1.07
CA GLY A 160 1.57 -0.66 -1.32
C GLY A 160 3.04 -0.88 -0.96
N ALA A 161 3.91 0.08 -1.27
CA ALA A 161 5.32 0.03 -0.88
C ALA A 161 5.53 -0.07 0.64
N GLU A 162 4.60 0.47 1.44
CA GLU A 162 4.72 0.49 2.90
C GLU A 162 3.82 -0.55 3.59
N VAL A 163 3.04 -1.33 2.83
CA VAL A 163 1.95 -2.15 3.37
C VAL A 163 2.43 -3.17 4.40
N PHE A 164 3.53 -3.86 4.13
CA PHE A 164 4.06 -4.86 5.06
C PHE A 164 4.84 -4.21 6.21
N ILE A 165 5.55 -3.12 5.94
CA ILE A 165 6.33 -2.38 6.95
C ILE A 165 5.40 -1.82 8.03
N LYS A 166 4.31 -1.16 7.65
CA LYS A 166 3.33 -0.60 8.60
C LYS A 166 2.56 -1.66 9.38
N ASN A 167 2.46 -2.88 8.85
CA ASN A 167 1.72 -3.98 9.47
C ASN A 167 2.64 -5.01 10.17
N GLU A 168 3.90 -4.65 10.47
CA GLU A 168 4.88 -5.51 11.15
C GLU A 168 4.32 -6.25 12.36
N GLY A 169 3.70 -5.51 13.28
CA GLY A 169 3.14 -6.09 14.50
C GLY A 169 2.07 -7.15 14.22
N LEU A 170 1.21 -6.91 13.22
CA LEU A 170 0.18 -7.89 12.84
C LEU A 170 0.79 -9.13 12.18
N ILE A 171 1.81 -8.95 11.34
CA ILE A 171 2.49 -10.06 10.65
C ILE A 171 3.25 -10.96 11.64
N LYS A 172 3.86 -10.37 12.68
CA LYS A 172 4.63 -11.13 13.69
C LYS A 172 3.74 -11.81 14.74
N HIS A 173 2.54 -11.31 14.99
CA HIS A 173 1.66 -11.82 16.05
C HIS A 173 0.46 -12.64 15.56
N LEU A 174 0.02 -12.46 14.32
CA LEU A 174 -1.13 -13.17 13.75
C LEU A 174 -0.69 -14.01 12.53
N PRO A 175 -0.96 -15.32 12.50
CA PRO A 175 -0.63 -16.18 11.36
C PRO A 175 -1.61 -15.98 10.19
N ALA A 176 -1.72 -14.75 9.67
CA ALA A 176 -2.55 -14.40 8.53
C ALA A 176 -1.77 -14.54 7.20
N PRO A 177 -2.43 -14.92 6.10
CA PRO A 177 -1.83 -14.85 4.77
C PRO A 177 -1.37 -13.42 4.44
N LEU A 178 -0.21 -13.27 3.79
CA LEU A 178 0.34 -11.94 3.49
C LEU A 178 -0.59 -11.14 2.57
N SER A 179 -1.26 -11.83 1.64
CA SER A 179 -2.24 -11.24 0.74
C SER A 179 -3.39 -10.52 1.44
N VAL A 180 -3.75 -10.89 2.68
CA VAL A 180 -4.80 -10.19 3.47
C VAL A 180 -4.45 -8.72 3.67
N HIS A 181 -3.18 -8.40 3.94
CA HIS A 181 -2.74 -7.02 4.13
C HIS A 181 -2.82 -6.21 2.83
N VAL A 182 -2.56 -6.85 1.69
CA VAL A 182 -2.70 -6.20 0.38
C VAL A 182 -4.18 -6.00 0.02
N PHE A 183 -5.03 -7.01 0.23
CA PHE A 183 -6.47 -6.87 -0.02
C PHE A 183 -7.11 -5.83 0.88
N ARG A 184 -6.68 -5.73 2.15
CA ARG A 184 -7.06 -4.66 3.08
C ARG A 184 -6.74 -3.28 2.51
N LEU A 185 -5.52 -3.10 1.99
CA LEU A 185 -5.09 -1.86 1.35
C LEU A 185 -5.93 -1.53 0.12
N VAL A 186 -6.04 -2.47 -0.83
CA VAL A 186 -6.77 -2.24 -2.09
C VAL A 186 -8.24 -1.96 -1.84
N TRP A 187 -8.85 -2.65 -0.86
CA TRP A 187 -10.22 -2.37 -0.42
C TRP A 187 -10.38 -0.96 0.12
N ARG A 188 -9.46 -0.50 0.98
CA ARG A 188 -9.45 0.88 1.47
C ARG A 188 -9.35 1.89 0.33
N GLN A 189 -8.45 1.65 -0.64
CA GLN A 189 -8.31 2.55 -1.78
C GLN A 189 -9.55 2.54 -2.68
N LEU A 190 -10.24 1.40 -2.81
CA LEU A 190 -11.50 1.31 -3.53
C LEU A 190 -12.61 2.13 -2.85
N LEU A 191 -12.65 2.13 -1.51
CA LEU A 191 -13.58 2.99 -0.77
C LEU A 191 -13.25 4.47 -0.98
N PHE A 192 -11.97 4.85 -0.99
CA PHE A 192 -11.57 6.23 -1.31
C PHE A 192 -11.91 6.62 -2.75
N PHE A 193 -11.71 5.72 -3.72
CA PHE A 193 -12.17 5.92 -5.08
C PHE A 193 -13.69 6.14 -5.14
N ALA A 194 -14.48 5.34 -4.43
CA ALA A 194 -15.94 5.51 -4.36
C ALA A 194 -16.36 6.86 -3.75
N HIS A 195 -15.66 7.35 -2.73
CA HIS A 195 -15.91 8.68 -2.16
C HIS A 195 -15.49 9.80 -3.13
N ASN A 196 -14.39 9.62 -3.86
CA ASN A 196 -13.92 10.57 -4.86
C ASN A 196 -14.80 10.59 -6.12
N ALA A 197 -15.45 9.47 -6.44
CA ALA A 197 -16.45 9.39 -7.51
C ALA A 197 -17.65 10.32 -7.26
N LEU A 198 -17.90 10.79 -6.03
CA LEU A 198 -18.90 11.82 -5.75
C LEU A 198 -18.60 13.14 -6.48
N VAL A 199 -17.32 13.49 -6.68
CA VAL A 199 -16.93 14.66 -7.49
C VAL A 199 -17.36 14.46 -8.94
N TRP A 200 -17.13 13.27 -9.49
CA TRP A 200 -17.57 12.94 -10.86
C TRP A 200 -19.09 12.96 -10.99
N VAL A 201 -19.83 12.39 -10.03
CA VAL A 201 -21.31 12.45 -10.02
C VAL A 201 -21.78 13.90 -10.03
N ALA A 202 -21.21 14.76 -9.18
CA ALA A 202 -21.56 16.18 -9.16
C ALA A 202 -21.29 16.87 -10.51
N LEU A 203 -20.16 16.56 -11.17
CA LEU A 203 -19.82 17.14 -12.46
C LEU A 203 -20.74 16.68 -13.60
N ILE A 204 -21.19 15.43 -13.62
CA ILE A 204 -22.17 14.97 -14.62
C ILE A 204 -23.54 15.63 -14.42
N LEU A 205 -23.93 15.90 -13.17
CA LEU A 205 -25.19 16.60 -12.90
C LEU A 205 -25.14 18.08 -13.34
N ILE A 206 -23.98 18.73 -13.22
CA ILE A 206 -23.78 20.13 -13.64
C ILE A 206 -23.56 20.23 -15.16
N PHE A 207 -22.79 19.30 -15.73
CA PHE A 207 -22.43 19.24 -17.15
C PHE A 207 -22.93 17.91 -17.75
N PRO A 208 -24.23 17.81 -18.08
CA PRO A 208 -24.82 16.56 -18.54
C PRO A 208 -24.16 16.09 -19.84
N ARG A 209 -23.77 14.80 -19.84
CA ARG A 209 -23.26 14.10 -21.02
C ARG A 209 -24.06 12.85 -21.31
N ALA A 210 -24.16 12.50 -22.58
CA ALA A 210 -24.78 11.26 -23.02
C ALA A 210 -23.89 10.07 -22.66
N LEU A 211 -24.13 9.48 -21.49
CA LEU A 211 -23.55 8.19 -21.12
C LEU A 211 -24.24 7.10 -21.94
N GLY A 212 -23.68 6.76 -23.10
CA GLY A 212 -24.15 5.63 -23.89
C GLY A 212 -23.92 4.28 -23.17
N TRP A 213 -24.27 3.18 -23.83
CA TRP A 213 -24.01 1.82 -23.35
C TRP A 213 -22.52 1.54 -23.05
N ALA A 214 -21.61 2.32 -23.63
CA ALA A 214 -20.19 2.30 -23.31
C ALA A 214 -19.89 2.59 -21.83
N GLY A 215 -20.76 3.32 -21.12
CA GLY A 215 -20.61 3.58 -19.68
C GLY A 215 -20.59 2.31 -18.83
N LEU A 216 -21.23 1.22 -19.29
CA LEU A 216 -21.18 -0.07 -18.59
C LEU A 216 -19.77 -0.68 -18.58
N LEU A 217 -18.90 -0.30 -19.53
CA LEU A 217 -17.50 -0.74 -19.57
C LEU A 217 -16.65 -0.13 -18.44
N ALA A 218 -17.14 0.89 -17.74
CA ALA A 218 -16.47 1.43 -16.57
C ALA A 218 -16.32 0.38 -15.45
N ILE A 219 -17.30 -0.51 -15.29
CA ILE A 219 -17.28 -1.55 -14.26
C ILE A 219 -16.15 -2.57 -14.49
N PRO A 220 -16.05 -3.24 -15.67
CA PRO A 220 -14.94 -4.13 -15.94
C PRO A 220 -13.59 -3.40 -15.95
N ALA A 221 -13.54 -2.15 -16.40
CA ALA A 221 -12.30 -1.36 -16.35
C ALA A 221 -11.83 -1.15 -14.90
N LEU A 222 -12.75 -0.81 -13.99
CA LEU A 222 -12.46 -0.67 -12.57
C LEU A 222 -11.95 -1.98 -11.96
N VAL A 223 -12.56 -3.13 -12.31
CA VAL A 223 -12.09 -4.44 -11.84
C VAL A 223 -10.65 -4.70 -12.28
N VAL A 224 -10.32 -4.40 -13.54
CA VAL A 224 -8.95 -4.57 -14.04
C VAL A 224 -7.98 -3.66 -13.29
N ILE A 225 -8.32 -2.38 -13.08
CA ILE A 225 -7.45 -1.45 -12.34
C ILE A 225 -7.26 -1.89 -10.87
N VAL A 226 -8.32 -2.39 -10.22
CA VAL A 226 -8.25 -2.96 -8.85
C VAL A 226 -7.33 -4.18 -8.80
N LEU A 227 -7.44 -5.09 -9.78
CA LEU A 227 -6.53 -6.24 -9.88
C LEU A 227 -5.08 -5.79 -10.08
N ASN A 228 -4.86 -4.69 -10.80
CA ASN A 228 -3.52 -4.13 -10.98
C ASN A 228 -2.96 -3.53 -9.69
N GLY A 229 -3.78 -2.79 -8.94
CA GLY A 229 -3.39 -2.30 -7.62
C GLY A 229 -2.92 -3.41 -6.68
N ALA A 230 -3.53 -4.59 -6.74
CA ALA A 230 -3.17 -5.72 -5.90
C ALA A 230 -1.78 -6.31 -6.23
N TRP A 231 -1.49 -6.63 -7.49
CA TRP A 231 -0.18 -7.23 -7.83
C TRP A 231 0.97 -6.23 -7.67
N VAL A 232 0.74 -4.95 -7.97
CA VAL A 232 1.76 -3.92 -7.77
C VAL A 232 2.07 -3.74 -6.28
N ALA A 233 1.05 -3.70 -5.42
CA ALA A 233 1.24 -3.61 -3.97
C ALA A 233 1.96 -4.84 -3.40
N ILE A 234 1.70 -6.05 -3.93
CA ILE A 234 2.45 -7.26 -3.57
C ILE A 234 3.92 -7.10 -3.94
N LEU A 235 4.22 -6.72 -5.19
CA LEU A 235 5.59 -6.64 -5.70
C LEU A 235 6.40 -5.60 -4.96
N ILE A 236 5.95 -4.35 -4.98
CA ILE A 236 6.68 -3.24 -4.38
C ILE A 236 6.72 -3.43 -2.86
N GLY A 237 5.62 -3.86 -2.24
CA GLY A 237 5.58 -4.14 -0.81
C GLY A 237 6.63 -5.15 -0.38
N ILE A 238 6.75 -6.29 -1.07
CA ILE A 238 7.76 -7.31 -0.72
C ILE A 238 9.18 -6.75 -0.90
N ILE A 239 9.45 -6.05 -2.01
CA ILE A 239 10.77 -5.46 -2.27
C ILE A 239 11.13 -4.43 -1.19
N SER A 240 10.16 -3.59 -0.77
CA SER A 240 10.36 -2.59 0.29
C SER A 240 10.66 -3.19 1.65
N THR A 241 10.14 -4.39 1.97
CA THR A 241 10.52 -5.05 3.23
C THR A 241 12.01 -5.39 3.25
N ARG A 242 12.60 -5.70 2.09
CA ARG A 242 14.03 -5.95 1.95
C ARG A 242 14.85 -4.67 1.92
N TYR A 243 14.36 -3.64 1.23
CA TYR A 243 15.05 -2.37 1.00
C TYR A 243 14.17 -1.20 1.43
N ARG A 244 14.51 -0.57 2.57
CA ARG A 244 13.71 0.54 3.12
C ARG A 244 13.78 1.85 2.33
N ASP A 245 14.64 1.92 1.31
CA ASP A 245 14.75 3.07 0.40
C ASP A 245 13.73 3.02 -0.76
N ILE A 246 13.04 1.89 -0.94
CA ILE A 246 12.09 1.70 -2.05
C ILE A 246 10.83 2.57 -1.90
N PRO A 247 10.22 2.75 -0.71
CA PRO A 247 9.08 3.66 -0.57
C PRO A 247 9.34 5.10 -1.05
N PRO A 248 10.42 5.81 -0.62
CA PRO A 248 10.68 7.17 -1.12
C PRO A 248 11.05 7.20 -2.62
N VAL A 249 11.76 6.18 -3.12
CA VAL A 249 12.05 6.06 -4.56
C VAL A 249 10.76 5.89 -5.36
N THR A 250 9.86 5.03 -4.89
CA THR A 250 8.55 4.78 -5.52
C THR A 250 7.72 6.06 -5.57
N ASN A 251 7.70 6.83 -4.48
CA ASN A 251 6.99 8.12 -4.44
C ASN A 251 7.50 9.11 -5.50
N SER A 252 8.83 9.19 -5.65
CA SER A 252 9.47 10.03 -6.67
C SER A 252 9.11 9.57 -8.09
N ILE A 253 9.15 8.26 -8.36
CA ILE A 253 8.81 7.67 -9.66
C ILE A 253 7.34 7.91 -10.00
N VAL A 254 6.43 7.71 -9.06
CA VAL A 254 5.00 7.96 -9.26
C VAL A 254 4.76 9.43 -9.55
N THR A 255 5.42 10.34 -8.82
CA THR A 255 5.30 11.79 -9.06
C THR A 255 5.78 12.17 -10.46
N LEU A 256 6.93 11.64 -10.90
CA LEU A 256 7.41 11.88 -12.28
C LEU A 256 6.44 11.29 -13.32
N SER A 257 5.92 10.09 -13.05
CA SER A 257 4.98 9.40 -13.94
C SER A 257 3.67 10.17 -14.13
N PHE A 258 3.22 10.94 -13.13
CA PHE A 258 2.05 11.82 -13.25
C PHE A 258 2.23 12.82 -14.40
N PHE A 259 3.38 13.51 -14.43
CA PHE A 259 3.68 14.51 -15.46
C PHE A 259 3.90 13.90 -16.84
N MET A 260 4.37 12.65 -16.90
CA MET A 260 4.51 11.90 -18.15
C MET A 260 3.19 11.34 -18.68
N THR A 261 2.11 11.35 -17.89
CA THR A 261 0.80 10.82 -18.28
C THR A 261 -0.11 11.96 -18.73
N PRO A 262 -0.82 11.84 -19.87
CA PRO A 262 -1.77 12.86 -20.34
C PRO A 262 -3.07 12.86 -19.52
N ILE A 263 -2.95 13.26 -18.25
CA ILE A 263 -4.07 13.48 -17.34
C ILE A 263 -4.56 14.91 -17.50
N VAL A 264 -3.63 15.86 -17.53
CA VAL A 264 -3.88 17.30 -17.57
C VAL A 264 -4.12 17.82 -18.99
N TRP A 265 -3.68 17.07 -19.99
CA TRP A 265 -3.79 17.46 -21.40
C TRP A 265 -4.40 16.32 -22.21
N ASN A 266 -5.07 16.67 -23.31
CA ASN A 266 -5.66 15.71 -24.23
C ASN A 266 -4.71 15.48 -25.42
N TYR A 267 -4.24 14.24 -25.55
CA TYR A 267 -3.30 13.89 -26.63
C TYR A 267 -4.00 13.84 -27.99
N GLU A 268 -5.29 13.50 -28.06
CA GLU A 268 -6.06 13.51 -29.31
C GLU A 268 -6.25 14.93 -29.84
N ASP A 269 -6.55 15.88 -28.95
CA ASP A 269 -6.71 17.29 -29.35
C ASP A 269 -5.40 17.85 -29.90
N LEU A 270 -4.25 17.47 -29.33
CA LEU A 270 -2.94 17.86 -29.84
C LEU A 270 -2.62 17.22 -31.20
N ILE A 271 -2.99 15.96 -31.40
CA ILE A 271 -2.83 15.28 -32.69
C ILE A 271 -3.71 15.94 -33.75
N ARG A 272 -4.98 16.25 -33.42
CA ARG A 272 -5.94 16.89 -34.33
C ARG A 272 -5.56 18.33 -34.68
N LYS A 273 -5.03 19.11 -33.73
CA LYS A 273 -4.63 20.51 -33.96
C LYS A 273 -3.43 20.65 -34.90
N GLY A 274 -2.60 19.61 -35.04
CA GLY A 274 -1.44 19.59 -35.93
C GLY A 274 -0.31 20.51 -35.47
N GLY A 275 0.91 19.99 -35.35
CA GLY A 275 2.09 20.78 -34.97
C GLY A 275 3.23 19.94 -34.37
N PRO A 276 4.32 20.58 -33.88
CA PRO A 276 5.45 19.87 -33.25
C PRO A 276 5.03 19.04 -32.01
N GLY A 277 3.92 19.42 -31.37
CA GLY A 277 3.32 18.70 -30.25
C GLY A 277 2.60 17.40 -30.65
N ALA A 278 2.12 17.28 -31.90
CA ALA A 278 1.40 16.10 -32.37
C ALA A 278 2.33 14.88 -32.46
N HIS A 279 3.58 15.07 -32.93
CA HIS A 279 4.54 13.98 -32.96
C HIS A 279 4.98 13.58 -31.55
N ARG A 280 5.10 14.54 -30.61
CA ARG A 280 5.41 14.28 -29.19
C ARG A 280 4.27 13.56 -28.47
N ALA A 281 3.02 13.82 -28.85
CA ALA A 281 1.85 13.15 -28.29
C ALA A 281 1.86 11.64 -28.54
N GLN A 282 2.43 11.17 -29.66
CA GLN A 282 2.57 9.74 -29.96
C GLN A 282 3.49 9.02 -28.96
N TRP A 283 4.46 9.71 -28.36
CA TRP A 283 5.35 9.13 -27.35
C TRP A 283 4.64 8.91 -26.02
N ALA A 284 3.54 9.61 -25.77
CA ALA A 284 2.74 9.41 -24.57
C ALA A 284 2.06 8.03 -24.55
N GLU A 285 1.79 7.45 -25.72
CA GLU A 285 1.25 6.09 -25.84
C GLU A 285 2.23 5.01 -25.38
N LEU A 286 3.53 5.32 -25.25
CA LEU A 286 4.49 4.38 -24.67
C LEU A 286 4.34 4.25 -23.15
N ASN A 287 3.64 5.18 -22.51
CA ASN A 287 3.46 5.18 -21.07
C ASN A 287 2.33 4.22 -20.64
N PRO A 288 2.63 3.15 -19.88
CA PRO A 288 1.61 2.20 -19.42
C PRO A 288 0.47 2.86 -18.65
N PHE A 289 0.75 3.89 -17.85
CA PHE A 289 -0.23 4.59 -17.02
C PHE A 289 -1.31 5.27 -17.85
N LEU A 290 -1.00 5.70 -19.08
CA LEU A 290 -1.97 6.26 -20.01
C LEU A 290 -3.09 5.25 -20.26
N HIS A 291 -2.74 4.02 -20.65
CA HIS A 291 -3.73 3.00 -20.98
C HIS A 291 -4.63 2.68 -19.77
N PHE A 292 -4.08 2.65 -18.56
CA PHE A 292 -4.87 2.46 -17.34
C PHE A 292 -5.86 3.60 -17.07
N VAL A 293 -5.47 4.85 -17.29
CA VAL A 293 -6.39 5.99 -17.14
C VAL A 293 -7.49 5.91 -18.19
N GLU A 294 -7.14 5.63 -19.45
CA GLU A 294 -8.09 5.68 -20.57
C GLU A 294 -9.17 4.62 -20.54
N ILE A 295 -8.86 3.39 -20.12
CA ILE A 295 -9.85 2.30 -20.08
C ILE A 295 -11.04 2.62 -19.17
N LEU A 296 -10.84 3.45 -18.15
CA LEU A 296 -11.88 3.85 -17.20
C LEU A 296 -12.41 5.26 -17.49
N ARG A 297 -11.56 6.19 -17.92
CA ARG A 297 -11.94 7.57 -18.21
C ARG A 297 -12.96 7.66 -19.35
N ARG A 298 -12.69 7.03 -20.49
CA ARG A 298 -13.54 7.12 -21.69
C ARG A 298 -14.98 6.67 -21.42
N PRO A 299 -15.23 5.48 -20.81
CA PRO A 299 -16.57 5.08 -20.39
C PRO A 299 -17.25 6.06 -19.43
N MET A 300 -16.51 6.63 -18.47
CA MET A 300 -17.05 7.55 -17.45
C MET A 300 -17.46 8.91 -18.03
N ILE A 301 -16.98 9.28 -19.21
CA ILE A 301 -17.23 10.56 -19.86
C ILE A 301 -18.17 10.41 -21.08
N GLY A 302 -18.47 9.18 -21.48
CA GLY A 302 -19.32 8.88 -22.64
C GLY A 302 -18.58 8.84 -23.98
N GLU A 303 -17.25 8.71 -23.95
CA GLU A 303 -16.41 8.58 -25.15
C GLU A 303 -16.32 7.14 -25.64
N SER A 304 -15.97 6.96 -26.92
CA SER A 304 -15.82 5.64 -27.53
C SER A 304 -14.63 4.88 -26.92
N PHE A 305 -14.85 3.61 -26.57
CA PHE A 305 -13.77 2.75 -26.10
C PHE A 305 -12.82 2.40 -27.24
N GLU A 306 -11.53 2.30 -26.93
CA GLU A 306 -10.51 1.81 -27.86
C GLU A 306 -9.91 0.49 -27.38
N ILE A 307 -9.97 -0.51 -28.26
CA ILE A 307 -9.50 -1.88 -27.97
C ILE A 307 -8.00 -1.90 -27.63
N ARG A 308 -7.21 -0.99 -28.19
CA ARG A 308 -5.77 -0.87 -27.93
C ARG A 308 -5.45 -0.71 -26.45
N HIS A 309 -6.12 0.21 -25.74
CA HIS A 309 -5.86 0.41 -24.30
C HIS A 309 -6.23 -0.84 -23.50
N TRP A 310 -7.33 -1.51 -23.85
CA TRP A 310 -7.73 -2.76 -23.21
C TRP A 310 -6.70 -3.87 -23.38
N VAL A 311 -6.20 -4.09 -24.61
CA VAL A 311 -5.21 -5.13 -24.89
C VAL A 311 -3.91 -4.88 -24.13
N VAL A 312 -3.38 -3.65 -24.17
CA VAL A 312 -2.14 -3.30 -23.47
C VAL A 312 -2.31 -3.46 -21.96
N THR A 313 -3.39 -2.95 -21.39
CA THR A 313 -3.66 -3.06 -19.95
C THR A 313 -3.84 -4.52 -19.53
N LEU A 314 -4.57 -5.34 -20.28
CA LEU A 314 -4.73 -6.77 -19.98
C LEU A 314 -3.41 -7.52 -20.08
N ALA A 315 -2.58 -7.23 -21.08
CA ALA A 315 -1.24 -7.82 -21.22
C ALA A 315 -0.37 -7.49 -20.00
N ILE A 316 -0.33 -6.22 -19.58
CA ILE A 316 0.39 -5.80 -18.36
C ILE A 316 -0.17 -6.49 -17.13
N THR A 317 -1.50 -6.66 -17.04
CA THR A 317 -2.14 -7.34 -15.92
C THR A 317 -1.68 -8.80 -15.82
N VAL A 318 -1.66 -9.53 -16.94
CA VAL A 318 -1.24 -10.93 -16.98
C VAL A 318 0.24 -11.06 -16.61
N VAL A 319 1.11 -10.23 -17.21
CA VAL A 319 2.55 -10.24 -16.92
C VAL A 319 2.81 -9.84 -15.47
N GLY A 320 2.16 -8.79 -14.97
CA GLY A 320 2.30 -8.29 -13.60
C GLY A 320 1.90 -9.33 -12.56
N TRP A 321 0.77 -10.03 -12.76
CA TRP A 321 0.37 -11.14 -11.90
C TRP A 321 1.34 -12.32 -11.95
N ALA A 322 1.85 -12.68 -13.13
CA ALA A 322 2.86 -13.72 -13.25
C ALA A 322 4.12 -13.39 -12.43
N VAL A 323 4.63 -12.16 -12.54
CA VAL A 323 5.78 -11.69 -11.77
C VAL A 323 5.46 -11.66 -10.27
N ALA A 324 4.29 -11.17 -9.87
CA ALA A 324 3.86 -11.14 -8.47
C ALA A 324 3.78 -12.54 -7.85
N LEU A 325 3.27 -13.53 -8.59
CA LEU A 325 3.21 -14.92 -8.16
C LEU A 325 4.61 -15.52 -8.00
N VAL A 326 5.54 -15.23 -8.92
CA VAL A 326 6.94 -15.66 -8.81
C VAL A 326 7.60 -15.07 -7.56
N VAL A 327 7.39 -13.78 -7.30
CA VAL A 327 7.94 -13.10 -6.12
C VAL A 327 7.33 -13.67 -4.83
N LEU A 328 6.01 -13.90 -4.79
CA LEU A 328 5.35 -14.55 -3.65
C LEU A 328 5.91 -15.95 -3.40
N ARG A 329 6.06 -16.77 -4.46
CA ARG A 329 6.65 -18.12 -4.35
C ARG A 329 8.05 -18.08 -3.74
N ASN A 330 8.88 -17.11 -4.14
CA ASN A 330 10.28 -17.08 -3.76
C ASN A 330 10.55 -16.41 -2.41
N TYR A 331 9.77 -15.39 -2.06
CA TYR A 331 10.11 -14.48 -0.96
C TYR A 331 9.07 -14.40 0.17
N ARG A 332 7.87 -14.98 0.03
CA ARG A 332 6.81 -14.96 1.07
C ARG A 332 7.31 -15.32 2.46
N ALA A 333 8.07 -16.40 2.60
CA ALA A 333 8.55 -16.86 3.90
C ALA A 333 9.60 -15.93 4.54
N ARG A 334 10.23 -15.06 3.75
CA ARG A 334 11.26 -14.12 4.22
C ARG A 334 10.68 -12.78 4.68
N VAL A 335 9.46 -12.45 4.27
CA VAL A 335 8.80 -11.18 4.62
C VAL A 335 8.75 -10.99 6.15
N SER A 336 8.31 -12.00 6.91
CA SER A 336 8.25 -11.90 8.38
C SER A 336 9.61 -11.68 9.06
N TYR A 337 10.72 -12.04 8.40
CA TYR A 337 12.08 -11.82 8.89
C TYR A 337 12.64 -10.45 8.51
N TRP A 338 12.23 -9.91 7.37
CA TRP A 338 12.72 -8.62 6.85
C TRP A 338 11.99 -7.42 7.42
N VAL A 339 10.72 -7.59 7.81
CA VAL A 339 9.93 -6.52 8.40
C VAL A 339 10.43 -6.18 9.80
#